data_AF-A0A949MI37-F1
#
_entry.id   AF-A0A949MI37-F1
#
_cell.length_a   1.000
_cell.length_b   1.000
_cell.length_c   1.000
_cell.angle_alpha   90.00
_cell.angle_beta   90.00
_cell.angle_gamma   90.00
#
_symmetry.space_group_name_H-M   'P 1'
#
loop_
_entity.id
_entity.type
_entity.pdbx_description
1 polymer ?
#
loop_
_entity_poly.entity_id
_entity_poly.type
_entity_poly.pdbx_seq_one_letter_code
_entity_poly.pdbx_strand_id
1 'polypeptide(L)'
;MTEQSTSLAPLDAARMNSLKTLGWISYGMHLVVAVGAVLPGVQASVLLLLVAFILDLVKKGDAVGTWHESHFDYRIRTVLWAAGLYIVTIPLWVFFIVPGWIAWTVISVWFLYRIVRGMLRLSEEKPMEPASL
;
A
#
# COMPACT_ATOMS: atom_id res chain seq x y z
N MET A 1 -14.07 29.26 -23.60
CA MET A 1 -13.30 28.15 -22.97
C MET A 1 -13.24 28.25 -21.43
N THR A 2 -13.73 29.33 -20.81
CA THR A 2 -13.71 29.58 -19.35
C THR A 2 -14.94 29.07 -18.57
N GLU A 3 -16.07 28.83 -19.23
CA GLU A 3 -17.29 28.36 -18.55
C GLU A 3 -17.25 26.86 -18.20
N GLN A 4 -16.64 26.05 -19.06
CA GLN A 4 -16.55 24.60 -18.87
C GLN A 4 -15.55 24.19 -17.77
N SER A 5 -14.48 24.99 -17.55
CA SER A 5 -13.53 24.75 -16.44
C SER A 5 -14.13 25.07 -15.07
N THR A 6 -15.08 25.99 -15.01
CA THR A 6 -15.70 26.43 -13.74
C THR A 6 -16.79 25.45 -13.29
N SER A 7 -17.49 24.79 -14.23
CA SER A 7 -18.55 23.83 -13.92
C SER A 7 -18.05 22.46 -13.43
N LEU A 8 -16.83 22.06 -13.82
CA LEU A 8 -16.24 20.76 -13.44
C LEU A 8 -15.40 20.82 -12.14
N ALA A 9 -14.97 22.00 -11.72
CA ALA A 9 -14.15 22.18 -10.52
C ALA A 9 -14.72 21.53 -9.24
N PRO A 10 -16.04 21.57 -8.96
CA PRO A 10 -16.60 20.88 -7.79
C PRO A 10 -16.49 19.36 -7.87
N LEU A 11 -16.61 18.78 -9.07
CA LEU A 11 -16.51 17.34 -9.29
C LEU A 11 -15.06 16.85 -9.13
N ASP A 12 -14.09 17.63 -9.63
CA ASP A 12 -12.67 17.32 -9.49
C ASP A 12 -12.22 17.39 -8.02
N ALA A 13 -12.70 18.38 -7.27
CA ALA A 13 -12.44 18.49 -5.84
C ALA A 13 -13.05 17.31 -5.05
N ALA A 14 -14.28 16.91 -5.37
CA ALA A 14 -14.94 15.75 -4.75
C ALA A 14 -14.19 14.44 -5.05
N ARG A 15 -13.74 14.24 -6.30
CA ARG A 15 -12.91 13.10 -6.70
C ARG A 15 -11.60 13.06 -5.90
N MET A 16 -10.90 14.20 -5.79
CA MET A 16 -9.64 14.29 -5.03
C MET A 16 -9.84 13.95 -3.55
N ASN A 17 -10.90 14.47 -2.92
CA ASN A 17 -11.21 14.18 -1.52
C ASN A 17 -11.54 12.69 -1.29
N SER A 18 -12.24 12.07 -2.24
CA SER A 18 -12.51 10.63 -2.23
C SER A 18 -11.20 9.83 -2.31
N LEU A 19 -10.28 10.21 -3.21
CA LEU A 19 -8.98 9.55 -3.35
C LEU A 19 -8.10 9.71 -2.10
N LYS A 20 -8.11 10.88 -1.45
CA LYS A 20 -7.43 11.09 -0.16
C LYS A 20 -7.99 10.15 0.92
N THR A 21 -9.31 10.09 1.03
CA THR A 21 -10.00 9.21 1.99
C THR A 21 -9.67 7.74 1.73
N LEU A 22 -9.80 7.28 0.48
CA LEU A 22 -9.48 5.91 0.08
C LEU A 22 -8.00 5.58 0.30
N GLY A 23 -7.11 6.53 0.03
CA GLY A 23 -5.68 6.40 0.28
C GLY A 23 -5.38 6.12 1.75
N TRP A 24 -5.97 6.90 2.66
CA TRP A 24 -5.81 6.70 4.11
C TRP A 24 -6.43 5.39 4.60
N ILE A 25 -7.64 5.05 4.13
CA ILE A 25 -8.30 3.77 4.47
C ILE A 25 -7.42 2.59 4.04
N SER A 26 -6.94 2.60 2.79
CA SER A 26 -6.10 1.55 2.26
C SER A 26 -4.78 1.42 3.03
N TYR A 27 -4.09 2.54 3.26
CA TYR A 27 -2.87 2.52 4.07
C TYR A 27 -3.12 2.04 5.50
N GLY A 28 -4.24 2.42 6.12
CA GLY A 28 -4.63 1.96 7.45
C GLY A 28 -4.78 0.44 7.52
N MET A 29 -5.47 -0.18 6.55
CA MET A 29 -5.59 -1.64 6.49
C MET A 29 -4.22 -2.31 6.33
N HIS A 30 -3.38 -1.79 5.42
CA HIS A 30 -2.02 -2.32 5.23
C HIS A 30 -1.15 -2.14 6.48
N LEU A 31 -1.31 -1.04 7.22
CA LEU A 31 -0.56 -0.78 8.45
C LEU A 31 -0.92 -1.77 9.54
N VAL A 32 -2.22 -2.06 9.74
CA VAL A 32 -2.66 -3.10 10.69
C VAL A 32 -2.00 -4.43 10.35
N VAL A 33 -1.98 -4.79 9.07
CA VAL A 33 -1.30 -6.01 8.61
C VAL A 33 0.20 -5.96 8.91
N ALA A 34 0.85 -4.84 8.57
CA ALA A 34 2.29 -4.70 8.70
C ALA A 34 2.77 -4.74 10.17
N VAL A 35 2.05 -4.08 11.08
CA VAL A 35 2.33 -4.12 12.52
C VAL A 35 2.18 -5.55 13.03
N GLY A 36 1.10 -6.21 12.63
CA GLY A 36 0.87 -7.60 13.02
C GLY A 36 1.94 -8.56 12.50
N ALA A 37 2.48 -8.32 11.31
CA ALA A 37 3.55 -9.13 10.74
C ALA A 37 4.89 -9.03 11.51
N VAL A 38 5.14 -7.91 12.21
CA VAL A 38 6.37 -7.70 13.00
C VAL A 38 6.25 -8.28 14.40
N LEU A 39 5.04 -8.36 14.96
CA LEU A 39 4.79 -8.81 16.32
C LEU A 39 4.51 -10.32 16.38
N PRO A 40 5.35 -11.12 17.07
CA PRO A 40 5.08 -12.54 17.27
C PRO A 40 3.69 -12.78 17.89
N GLY A 41 2.91 -13.68 17.30
CA GLY A 41 1.57 -14.03 17.78
C GLY A 41 0.46 -13.02 17.47
N VAL A 42 0.79 -11.89 16.83
CA VAL A 42 -0.20 -10.88 16.39
C VAL A 42 -0.23 -10.83 14.86
N GLN A 43 -0.09 -11.97 14.19
CA GLN A 43 -0.12 -12.01 12.72
C GLN A 43 -1.51 -11.60 12.22
N ALA A 44 -1.62 -10.32 11.83
CA ALA A 44 -2.83 -9.76 11.28
C ALA A 44 -3.28 -10.56 10.06
N SER A 45 -4.59 -10.71 9.92
CA SER A 45 -5.20 -11.70 9.03
C SER A 45 -4.80 -11.50 7.56
N VAL A 46 -4.39 -12.60 6.90
CA VAL A 46 -4.22 -12.68 5.45
C VAL A 46 -5.48 -12.18 4.73
N LEU A 47 -6.67 -12.42 5.30
CA LEU A 47 -7.93 -11.91 4.74
C LEU A 47 -7.95 -10.37 4.68
N LEU A 48 -7.49 -9.70 5.74
CA LEU A 48 -7.44 -8.22 5.75
C LEU A 48 -6.46 -7.71 4.70
N LEU A 49 -5.30 -8.36 4.54
CA LEU A 49 -4.35 -8.00 3.49
C LEU A 49 -4.95 -8.17 2.09
N LEU A 50 -5.69 -9.26 1.85
CA LEU A 50 -6.38 -9.50 0.59
C LEU A 50 -7.44 -8.44 0.30
N VAL A 51 -8.24 -8.07 1.30
CA VAL A 51 -9.24 -6.98 1.17
C VAL A 51 -8.54 -5.67 0.81
N ALA A 52 -7.46 -5.33 1.51
CA ALA A 52 -6.72 -4.10 1.25
C ALA A 52 -6.08 -4.08 -0.15
N PHE A 53 -5.53 -5.22 -0.58
CA PHE A 53 -4.93 -5.38 -1.89
C PHE A 53 -5.97 -5.31 -3.02
N ILE A 54 -7.13 -5.95 -2.85
CA ILE A 54 -8.23 -5.88 -3.83
C ILE A 54 -8.77 -4.45 -3.92
N LEU A 55 -8.92 -3.74 -2.80
CA LEU A 55 -9.30 -2.33 -2.81
C LEU A 55 -8.32 -1.52 -3.67
N ASP A 56 -7.02 -1.72 -3.49
CA ASP A 56 -6.02 -1.01 -4.28
C ASP A 56 -6.11 -1.33 -5.77
N LEU A 57 -6.30 -2.60 -6.14
CA LEU A 57 -6.45 -3.01 -7.53
C LEU A 57 -7.69 -2.39 -8.20
N VAL A 58 -8.83 -2.42 -7.50
CA VAL A 58 -10.10 -1.91 -8.03
C VAL A 58 -10.09 -0.38 -8.10
N LYS A 59 -9.50 0.29 -7.10
CA LYS A 59 -9.52 1.76 -6.99
C LYS A 59 -8.38 2.48 -7.70
N LYS A 60 -7.35 1.76 -8.16
CA LYS A 60 -6.27 2.36 -8.95
C LYS A 60 -6.80 3.13 -10.17
N GLY A 61 -7.78 2.59 -10.89
CA GLY A 61 -8.33 3.24 -12.10
C GLY A 61 -8.93 4.63 -11.82
N ASP A 62 -9.52 4.82 -10.65
CA ASP A 62 -10.12 6.10 -10.23
C ASP A 62 -9.04 7.18 -10.00
N ALA A 63 -7.77 6.79 -9.83
CA ALA A 63 -6.66 7.68 -9.54
C ALA A 63 -5.86 8.13 -10.78
N VAL A 64 -6.17 7.61 -11.97
CA VAL A 64 -5.44 7.92 -13.21
C VAL A 64 -5.40 9.43 -13.47
N GLY A 65 -4.20 9.93 -13.78
CA GLY A 65 -3.94 11.35 -14.02
C GLY A 65 -3.85 12.19 -12.74
N THR A 66 -3.78 11.53 -11.57
CA THR A 66 -3.55 12.19 -10.29
C THR A 66 -2.29 11.63 -9.61
N TRP A 67 -1.71 12.39 -8.68
CA TRP A 67 -0.56 11.93 -7.90
C TRP A 67 -0.87 10.71 -7.01
N HIS A 68 -2.15 10.45 -6.70
CA HIS A 68 -2.59 9.28 -5.94
C HIS A 68 -2.34 7.96 -6.69
N GLU A 69 -2.29 7.96 -8.01
CA GLU A 69 -1.97 6.79 -8.82
C GLU A 69 -0.66 6.13 -8.36
N SER A 70 0.36 6.96 -8.13
CA SER A 70 1.67 6.50 -7.64
C SER A 70 1.59 5.79 -6.28
N HIS A 71 0.63 6.15 -5.42
CA HIS A 71 0.43 5.50 -4.12
C HIS A 71 -0.20 4.12 -4.26
N PHE A 72 -1.21 3.98 -5.14
CA PHE A 72 -1.81 2.68 -5.43
C PHE A 72 -0.76 1.73 -6.01
N ASP A 73 0.01 2.18 -7.00
CA ASP A 73 1.08 1.37 -7.59
C ASP A 73 2.17 1.00 -6.59
N TYR A 74 2.51 1.92 -5.71
CA TYR A 74 3.49 1.66 -4.66
C TYR A 74 3.00 0.57 -3.69
N ARG A 75 1.74 0.63 -3.23
CA ARG A 75 1.18 -0.38 -2.33
C ARG A 75 1.06 -1.74 -3.00
N ILE A 76 0.51 -1.80 -4.22
CA ILE A 76 0.40 -3.03 -5.02
C ILE A 76 1.77 -3.70 -5.17
N ARG A 77 2.79 -2.95 -5.63
CA ARG A 77 4.16 -3.48 -5.75
C ARG A 77 4.72 -3.95 -4.43
N THR A 78 4.47 -3.22 -3.34
CA THR A 78 4.96 -3.59 -2.00
C THR A 78 4.35 -4.91 -1.52
N VAL A 79 3.05 -5.13 -1.73
CA VAL A 79 2.37 -6.40 -1.40
C VAL A 79 2.91 -7.55 -2.27
N LEU A 80 3.09 -7.33 -3.57
CA LEU A 80 3.63 -8.36 -4.47
C LEU A 80 5.06 -8.76 -4.10
N TRP A 81 5.93 -7.80 -3.79
CA TRP A 81 7.28 -8.06 -3.31
C TRP A 81 7.28 -8.81 -1.98
N ALA A 82 6.45 -8.39 -1.01
CA ALA A 82 6.32 -9.09 0.27
C ALA A 82 5.87 -10.54 0.06
N ALA A 83 4.84 -10.77 -0.75
CA ALA A 83 4.34 -12.10 -1.06
C ALA A 83 5.42 -12.98 -1.71
N GLY A 84 6.14 -12.46 -2.71
CA GLY A 84 7.24 -13.17 -3.35
C GLY A 84 8.37 -13.52 -2.38
N LEU A 85 8.79 -12.57 -1.53
CA LEU A 85 9.83 -12.78 -0.53
C LEU A 85 9.43 -13.82 0.51
N TYR A 86 8.19 -13.80 0.99
CA TYR A 86 7.68 -14.82 1.91
C TYR A 86 7.69 -16.20 1.26
N ILE A 87 7.22 -16.33 0.02
CA ILE A 87 7.21 -17.60 -0.71
C ILE A 87 8.63 -18.14 -0.89
N VAL A 88 9.56 -17.31 -1.35
CA VAL A 88 10.96 -17.70 -1.60
C VAL A 88 11.67 -18.13 -0.31
N THR A 89 11.27 -17.60 0.85
CA THR A 89 11.89 -17.92 2.14
C THR A 89 11.23 -19.10 2.89
N ILE A 90 10.15 -19.70 2.36
CA ILE A 90 9.51 -20.90 2.95
C ILE A 90 10.51 -22.03 3.23
N PRO A 91 11.44 -22.39 2.32
CA PRO A 91 12.38 -23.49 2.56
C PRO A 91 13.27 -23.29 3.80
N LEU A 92 13.52 -22.04 4.20
CA LEU A 92 14.29 -21.76 5.42
C LEU A 92 13.61 -22.34 6.66
N TRP A 93 12.29 -22.35 6.73
CA TRP A 93 11.58 -22.96 7.86
C TRP A 93 11.70 -24.49 7.91
N VAL A 94 11.83 -25.13 6.76
CA VAL A 94 11.92 -26.61 6.65
C VAL A 94 13.30 -27.11 7.10
N PHE A 95 14.36 -26.39 6.73
CA PHE A 95 15.74 -26.83 7.00
C PHE A 95 16.39 -26.09 8.17
N PHE A 96 15.97 -24.85 8.47
CA PHE A 96 16.64 -23.94 9.41
C PHE A 96 15.68 -22.96 10.11
N ILE A 97 15.07 -23.37 11.22
CA ILE A 97 14.06 -22.56 11.96
C ILE A 97 14.55 -21.14 12.28
N VAL A 98 15.78 -20.98 12.78
CA VAL A 98 16.33 -19.66 13.17
C VAL A 98 16.52 -18.72 11.95
N PRO A 99 17.18 -19.14 10.86
CA PRO A 99 17.19 -18.37 9.61
C PRO A 99 15.81 -18.04 9.05
N GLY A 100 14.84 -18.96 9.14
CA GLY A 100 13.45 -18.70 8.75
C GLY A 100 12.83 -17.54 9.51
N TRP A 101 12.99 -17.56 10.84
CA TRP A 101 12.59 -16.45 11.72
C TRP A 101 13.23 -15.13 11.34
N ILE A 102 14.55 -15.09 11.19
CA ILE A 102 15.29 -13.87 10.85
C ILE A 102 14.81 -13.30 9.51
N ALA A 103 14.72 -14.15 8.47
CA ALA A 103 14.29 -13.73 7.15
C ALA A 103 12.88 -13.13 7.18
N TRP A 104 11.94 -13.80 7.84
CA TRP A 104 10.56 -13.31 7.94
C TRP A 104 10.46 -12.01 8.73
N THR A 105 11.18 -11.87 9.85
CA THR A 105 11.23 -10.60 10.61
C THR A 105 11.77 -9.45 9.75
N VAL A 106 12.84 -9.68 8.98
CA VAL A 106 13.39 -8.66 8.09
C VAL A 106 12.38 -8.24 7.02
N ILE A 107 11.67 -9.20 6.41
CA ILE A 107 10.62 -8.93 5.43
C ILE A 107 9.47 -8.14 6.06
N SER A 108 9.00 -8.52 7.25
CA SER A 108 7.95 -7.80 7.98
C SER A 108 8.33 -6.36 8.30
N VAL A 109 9.56 -6.14 8.79
CA VAL A 109 10.06 -4.79 9.12
C VAL A 109 10.20 -3.95 7.85
N TRP A 110 10.72 -4.54 6.77
CA TRP A 110 10.79 -3.87 5.47
C TRP A 110 9.39 -3.48 4.95
N PHE A 111 8.41 -4.38 5.05
CA PHE A 111 7.03 -4.12 4.65
C PHE A 111 6.42 -2.98 5.48
N LEU A 112 6.57 -3.02 6.81
CA LEU A 112 6.12 -1.96 7.71
C LEU A 112 6.75 -0.60 7.37
N TYR A 113 8.07 -0.57 7.19
CA TYR A 113 8.77 0.64 6.75
C TYR A 113 8.18 1.19 5.44
N ARG A 114 7.94 0.34 4.45
CA ARG A 114 7.39 0.76 3.16
C ARG A 114 6.00 1.38 3.31
N ILE A 115 5.13 0.79 4.13
CA ILE A 115 3.78 1.31 4.41
C ILE A 115 3.85 2.67 5.11
N VAL A 116 4.63 2.79 6.20
CA VAL A 116 4.80 4.04 6.94
C VAL A 116 5.38 5.13 6.03
N ARG A 117 6.40 4.82 5.22
CA ARG A 117 6.96 5.76 4.24
C ARG A 117 5.91 6.27 3.25
N GLY A 118 5.01 5.39 2.82
CA GLY A 118 3.90 5.76 1.93
C GLY A 118 2.89 6.70 2.60
N MET A 119 2.56 6.43 3.87
CA MET A 119 1.67 7.27 4.67
C MET A 119 2.26 8.66 4.91
N LEU A 120 3.55 8.75 5.22
CA LEU A 120 4.24 10.03 5.40
C LEU A 120 4.16 10.89 4.14
N ARG A 121 4.44 10.31 2.96
CA ARG A 121 4.29 11.03 1.69
C ARG A 121 2.85 11.43 1.39
N LEU A 122 1.89 10.57 1.73
CA LEU A 122 0.46 10.89 1.57
C LEU A 122 0.07 12.07 2.46
N SER A 123 0.57 12.14 3.70
CA SER A 123 0.33 13.29 4.60
C SER A 123 0.98 14.58 4.13
N GLU A 124 2.07 14.49 3.39
CA GLU A 124 2.75 15.62 2.76
C GLU A 124 2.14 16.02 1.40
N GLU A 125 1.10 15.31 0.95
CA GLU A 125 0.48 15.46 -0.38
C GLU A 125 1.48 15.33 -1.54
N LYS A 126 2.46 14.42 -1.39
CA LYS A 126 3.52 14.18 -2.39
C LYS A 126 3.34 12.83 -3.07
N PRO A 127 3.59 12.72 -4.38
CA PRO A 127 3.61 11.42 -5.07
C PRO A 127 4.72 10.50 -4.53
N MET A 128 4.52 9.19 -4.67
CA MET A 128 5.55 8.19 -4.34
C MET A 128 6.68 8.15 -5.35
N GLU A 129 6.32 8.23 -6.62
CA GLU A 129 7.21 8.26 -7.77
C GLU A 129 6.67 9.32 -8.74
N PRO A 130 7.53 10.11 -9.39
CA PRO A 130 7.10 11.01 -10.45
C PRO A 130 6.42 10.19 -11.56
N ALA A 131 5.40 10.76 -12.20
CA ALA A 131 4.70 10.09 -13.30
C ALA A 131 5.71 9.65 -14.36
N SER A 132 5.75 8.35 -14.67
CA SER A 132 6.52 7.82 -15.79
C SER A 132 5.85 8.32 -17.08
N LEU A 133 6.56 9.21 -17.79
CA LEU A 133 6.20 9.71 -19.13
C LEU A 133 6.07 8.57 -20.14
#